data_AF-L9XE14-F1
#
_entry.id   AF-L9XE14-F1
#
_cell.length_a   1.000
_cell.length_b   1.000
_cell.length_c   1.000
_cell.angle_alpha   90.00
_cell.angle_beta   90.00
_cell.angle_gamma   90.00
#
_symmetry.space_group_name_H-M   'P 1'
#
loop_
_entity.id
_entity.type
_entity.pdbx_description
1 polymer ?
#
loop_
_entity_poly.entity_id
_entity_poly.type
_entity_poly.pdbx_seq_one_letter_code
_entity_poly.pdbx_strand_id
1 'polypeptide(L)' 'MASGATLPGTAIEWYMFGALLVVVNIVVLVVTGHTVFQAVAMGLFYGLGLAMVLLFLAVGVTALREKNASD' A
#
# COMPACT_ATOMS: atom_id res chain seq x y z
N MET A 1 -27.38 7.27 -6.23
CA MET A 1 -26.23 7.66 -5.38
C MET A 1 -25.10 6.73 -5.77
N ALA A 2 -23.99 7.24 -6.29
CA ALA A 2 -22.85 6.38 -6.60
C ALA A 2 -22.31 5.87 -5.27
N SER A 3 -22.61 4.61 -4.92
CA SER A 3 -21.92 3.92 -3.83
C SER A 3 -20.49 3.71 -4.32
N GLY A 4 -19.64 4.72 -4.12
CA GLY A 4 -18.22 4.57 -4.32
C GLY A 4 -17.75 3.52 -3.32
N ALA A 5 -17.19 2.42 -3.81
CA ALA A 5 -16.61 1.38 -2.97
C ALA A 5 -15.77 2.04 -1.88
N THR A 6 -16.23 1.95 -0.64
CA THR A 6 -15.60 2.68 0.45
C THR A 6 -14.37 1.88 0.86
N LEU A 7 -13.20 2.52 0.82
CA LEU A 7 -11.98 1.91 1.33
C LEU A 7 -12.19 1.58 2.82
N PRO A 8 -11.89 0.34 3.26
CA PRO A 8 -11.98 0.00 4.67
C PRO A 8 -10.87 0.74 5.41
N GLY A 9 -11.21 1.30 6.57
CA GLY A 9 -10.29 2.12 7.37
C GLY A 9 -10.30 3.60 6.98
N THR A 10 -9.53 4.39 7.74
CA THR A 10 -9.43 5.84 7.51
C THR A 10 -8.33 6.18 6.51
N ALA A 11 -8.41 7.34 5.84
CA ALA A 11 -7.36 7.78 4.92
C ALA A 11 -5.97 7.85 5.59
N ILE A 12 -5.94 8.23 6.87
CA ILE A 12 -4.70 8.32 7.65
C ILE A 12 -4.05 6.95 7.88
N GLU A 13 -4.83 5.88 8.07
CA GLU A 13 -4.30 4.52 8.21
C GLU A 13 -3.58 4.08 6.92
N TRP A 14 -4.14 4.40 5.75
CA TRP A 14 -3.51 4.08 4.47
C TRP A 14 -2.23 4.87 4.22
N TYR A 15 -2.17 6.15 4.63
CA TYR A 15 -0.92 6.93 4.58
C TYR A 15 0.15 6.36 5.50
N MET A 16 -0.21 6.01 6.74
CA MET A 16 0.72 5.38 7.69
C MET A 16 1.21 4.03 7.19
N PHE A 17 0.32 3.22 6.61
CA PHE A 17 0.67 1.94 6.02
C PHE A 17 1.68 2.09 4.87
N GLY A 18 1.45 3.05 3.97
CA GLY A 18 2.39 3.35 2.88
C GLY A 18 3.76 3.80 3.39
N ALA A 19 3.80 4.67 4.40
CA ALA A 19 5.05 5.09 5.03
C ALA A 19 5.79 3.92 5.69
N LEU A 20 5.06 3.03 6.36
CA LEU A 20 5.62 1.84 7.01
C LEU A 20 6.23 0.89 5.97
N LEU A 21 5.56 0.68 4.83
CA LEU A 21 6.09 -0.13 3.73
C LEU A 21 7.39 0.42 3.15
N VAL A 22 7.50 1.75 3.01
CA VAL A 22 8.74 2.41 2.58
C VAL A 22 9.86 2.13 3.59
N VAL A 23 9.61 2.40 4.88
CA VAL A 23 10.62 2.22 5.93
C VAL A 23 11.08 0.76 6.00
N VAL A 24 10.15 -0.19 5.97
CA VAL A 24 10.48 -1.62 5.98
C VAL A 24 11.31 -2.01 4.77
N ASN A 25 10.97 -1.53 3.57
CA ASN A 25 11.77 -1.81 2.37
C ASN A 25 13.20 -1.26 2.50
N ILE A 26 13.36 -0.03 2.99
CA ILE A 26 14.68 0.57 3.22
C ILE A 26 15.48 -0.31 4.19
N VAL A 27 14.89 -0.70 5.31
CA VAL A 27 15.57 -1.55 6.32
C VAL A 27 15.97 -2.90 5.72
N VAL A 28 15.09 -3.55 4.98
CA VAL A 28 15.40 -4.83 4.31
C VAL A 28 16.54 -4.67 3.30
N LEU A 29 16.56 -3.58 2.53
CA LEU A 29 17.62 -3.33 1.56
C LEU A 29 18.97 -3.06 2.24
N VAL A 30 18.99 -2.32 3.34
CA VAL A 30 20.20 -2.10 4.14
C VAL A 30 20.71 -3.43 4.70
N VAL A 31 19.83 -4.25 5.29
CA VAL A 31 20.20 -5.56 5.88
C VAL A 31 20.71 -6.55 4.81
N THR A 32 20.22 -6.45 3.59
CA THR A 32 20.69 -7.27 2.45
C THR A 32 21.97 -6.74 1.78
N GLY A 33 22.59 -5.71 2.34
CA GLY A 33 23.91 -5.23 1.92
C GLY A 33 23.89 -4.09 0.92
N HIS A 34 22.75 -3.44 0.67
CA HIS A 34 22.69 -2.24 -0.14
C HIS A 34 23.26 -1.04 0.63
N THR A 35 23.92 -0.13 -0.08
CA THR A 35 24.33 1.16 0.51
C THR A 35 23.09 1.93 0.98
N VAL A 36 23.21 2.73 2.04
CA VAL A 36 22.09 3.49 2.61
C VAL A 36 21.39 4.35 1.55
N PHE A 37 22.17 5.02 0.68
CA PHE A 37 21.61 5.85 -0.37
C PHE A 37 20.79 5.04 -1.39
N GLN A 38 21.32 3.90 -1.83
CA GLN A 38 20.61 3.00 -2.75
C GLN A 38 19.36 2.41 -2.09
N ALA A 39 19.46 2.00 -0.83
CA ALA A 39 18.34 1.46 -0.05
C ALA A 39 17.21 2.48 0.09
N VAL A 40 17.53 3.76 0.33
CA VAL A 40 16.53 4.84 0.41
C VAL A 40 15.83 5.05 -0.94
N ALA A 41 16.60 5.17 -2.03
CA ALA A 41 16.03 5.39 -3.35
C ALA A 41 15.13 4.22 -3.80
N MET A 42 15.61 2.99 -3.66
CA MET A 42 14.86 1.79 -4.01
C MET A 42 13.70 1.56 -3.05
N GLY A 43 13.88 1.78 -1.75
CA GLY A 43 12.84 1.57 -0.75
C GLY A 43 11.69 2.57 -0.88
N LEU A 44 11.96 3.81 -1.28
CA LEU A 44 10.91 4.76 -1.68
C LEU A 44 10.15 4.27 -2.91
N PHE A 45 10.85 3.86 -3.96
CA PHE A 45 10.20 3.43 -5.21
C PHE A 45 9.36 2.16 -5.01
N TYR A 46 9.96 1.09 -4.48
CA TYR A 46 9.28 -0.19 -4.28
C TYR A 46 8.27 -0.14 -3.14
N GLY A 47 8.56 0.59 -2.05
CA GLY A 47 7.63 0.74 -0.93
C GLY A 47 6.35 1.47 -1.33
N LEU A 48 6.48 2.59 -2.07
CA LEU A 48 5.31 3.30 -2.59
C LEU A 48 4.59 2.50 -3.68
N GLY A 49 5.33 1.81 -4.55
CA GLY A 49 4.74 0.92 -5.55
C GLY A 49 3.89 -0.19 -4.94
N LEU A 50 4.41 -0.87 -3.90
CA LEU A 50 3.67 -1.88 -3.15
C LEU A 50 2.43 -1.28 -2.46
N ALA A 51 2.57 -0.11 -1.83
CA ALA A 51 1.44 0.57 -1.20
C ALA A 51 0.32 0.85 -2.22
N MET A 52 0.67 1.30 -3.43
CA MET A 52 -0.28 1.56 -4.50
C MET A 52 -0.98 0.29 -4.98
N VAL A 53 -0.24 -0.80 -5.19
CA VAL A 53 -0.82 -2.11 -5.59
C VAL A 53 -1.79 -2.62 -4.52
N LEU A 54 -1.40 -2.56 -3.25
CA LEU A 54 -2.25 -3.01 -2.13
C LEU A 54 -3.51 -2.16 -1.99
N LEU A 55 -3.42 -0.86 -2.24
CA LEU A 55 -4.59 0.02 -2.26
C LEU A 55 -5.57 -0.37 -3.37
N PHE A 56 -5.09 -0.60 -4.60
CA PHE A 56 -5.95 -1.06 -5.69
C PHE A 56 -6.58 -2.43 -5.42
N LEU A 57 -5.83 -3.36 -4.82
CA LEU A 57 -6.37 -4.65 -4.40
C LEU A 57 -7.45 -4.49 -3.33
N ALA A 58 -7.25 -3.62 -2.34
CA ALA A 58 -8.23 -3.35 -1.30
C ALA A 58 -9.54 -2.80 -1.88
N VAL A 59 -9.44 -1.80 -2.78
CA VAL A 59 -10.60 -1.26 -3.50
C VAL A 59 -11.29 -2.33 -4.36
N GLY A 60 -10.51 -3.13 -5.09
CA GLY A 60 -11.07 -4.19 -5.93
C GLY A 60 -11.81 -5.25 -5.12
N VAL A 61 -11.24 -5.67 -3.98
CA VAL A 61 -11.87 -6.64 -3.07
C VAL A 61 -13.14 -6.07 -2.44
N THR A 62 -13.15 -4.80 -2.02
CA THR A 62 -14.36 -4.20 -1.45
C THR A 62 -15.46 -4.03 -2.49
N ALA A 63 -15.12 -3.58 -3.70
CA ALA A 63 -16.07 -3.48 -4.81
C ALA A 63 -16.67 -4.86 -5.18
N LEU A 64 -15.86 -5.91 -5.20
CA LEU A 64 -16.34 -7.28 -5.47
C LEU A 64 -17.25 -7.80 -4.36
N ARG A 65 -16.94 -7.50 -3.10
CA ARG A 65 -17.77 -7.90 -1.94
C ARG A 65 -19.11 -7.18 -1.94
N GLU A 66 -19.13 -5.88 -2.22
CA GLU A 66 -20.37 -5.08 -2.30
C GLU A 66 -21.28 -5.61 -3.41
N LYS A 67 -20.73 -5.95 -4.58
CA LYS A 67 -21.48 -6.55 -5.68
C LYS A 67 -22.12 -7.88 -5.27
N ASN A 68 -21.34 -8.79 -4.68
CA ASN A 68 -21.83 -10.11 -4.27
C ASN A 68 -22.84 -10.06 -3.11
N ALA A 69 -22.84 -9.00 -2.30
CA ALA A 69 -23.81 -8.81 -1.22
C ALA A 69 -25.13 -8.19 -1.68
N SER A 70 -25.17 -7.68 -2.92
CA SER A 70 -26.34 -7.04 -3.52
C SER A 70 -27.12 -7.97 -4.46
N ASP A 71 -26.57 -9.15 -4.79
CA ASP A 71 -27.22 -10.25 -5.51
C ASP A 71 -27.87 -11.25 -4.53
#